data_AF-A0A0P1H9M0-F1
#
_entry.id   AF-A0A0P1H9M0-F1
#
_cell.length_a   1.000
_cell.length_b   1.000
_cell.length_c   1.000
_cell.angle_alpha   90.00
_cell.angle_beta   90.00
_cell.angle_gamma   90.00
#
_symmetry.space_group_name_H-M   'P 1'
#
loop_
_entity.id
_entity.type
_entity.pdbx_description
1 polymer ?
#
loop_
_entity_poly.entity_id
_entity_poly.type
_entity_poly.pdbx_seq_one_letter_code
_entity_poly.pdbx_strand_id
1 'polypeptide(L)'
;MIPAPEILAEFGVSAPELVEETGLAVLWKVCRADGSPAVLKIYGSKGMRNEAGGFRFLVAAGGPAAKVYKVTASAALIEWLSGPPLGDLSRAGRDADAAAELVRVANGLHASAIPEAGYPRLEDWFTALFSLTVSAGASEEARTNIFRSQALARRLLADPQDVRPLHGDLHHSNIRLGDRGYCAFDAKGVLGERTYELANAFRHPRGALDLVREPERISFLATLWSQEFQVGRRRLLQWAAAKCALSMAWRNGGRLGNDPELHLLGALLNAAEG
;
A
#
# COMPACT_ATOMS: atom_id res chain seq x y z
N MET A 1 24.97 13.17 9.30
CA MET A 1 25.20 12.01 8.41
C MET A 1 25.00 12.51 6.98
N ILE A 2 25.77 12.04 6.01
CA ILE A 2 25.64 12.39 4.58
C ILE A 2 25.84 11.08 3.80
N PRO A 3 25.16 10.84 2.66
CA PRO A 3 25.44 9.69 1.81
C PRO A 3 26.92 9.59 1.45
N ALA A 4 27.41 8.36 1.31
CA ALA A 4 28.77 8.11 0.84
C ALA A 4 28.99 8.80 -0.53
N PRO A 5 30.11 9.53 -0.73
CA PRO A 5 30.37 10.25 -1.98
C PRO A 5 30.29 9.36 -3.23
N GLU A 6 30.65 8.09 -3.10
CA GLU A 6 30.61 7.08 -4.16
C GLU A 6 29.17 6.83 -4.64
N ILE A 7 28.19 6.82 -3.72
CA ILE A 7 26.77 6.67 -4.05
C ILE A 7 26.28 7.93 -4.76
N LEU A 8 26.64 9.12 -4.29
CA LEU A 8 26.25 10.37 -4.95
C LEU A 8 26.79 10.44 -6.38
N ALA A 9 28.05 10.04 -6.58
CA ALA A 9 28.68 9.96 -7.89
C ALA A 9 28.02 8.90 -8.80
N GLU A 10 27.73 7.69 -8.27
CA GLU A 10 27.08 6.62 -9.02
C GLU A 10 25.71 7.03 -9.58
N PHE A 11 24.95 7.82 -8.81
CA PHE A 11 23.63 8.30 -9.22
C PHE A 11 23.68 9.66 -9.93
N GLY A 12 24.85 10.31 -10.01
CA GLY A 12 25.00 11.63 -10.63
C GLY A 12 24.17 12.71 -9.92
N VAL A 13 24.15 12.68 -8.59
CA VAL A 13 23.33 13.57 -7.76
C VAL A 13 24.17 14.36 -6.75
N SER A 14 23.65 15.50 -6.30
CA SER A 14 24.30 16.39 -5.34
C SER A 14 23.31 16.96 -4.32
N ALA A 15 23.80 17.82 -3.41
CA ALA A 15 23.00 18.51 -2.40
C ALA A 15 22.06 17.59 -1.58
N PRO A 16 22.58 16.54 -0.92
CA PRO A 16 21.74 15.64 -0.13
C PRO A 16 21.20 16.33 1.12
N GLU A 17 19.88 16.31 1.26
CA GLU A 17 19.12 16.75 2.43
C GLU A 17 18.40 15.54 3.03
N LEU A 18 18.61 15.27 4.32
CA LEU A 18 17.95 14.14 4.99
C LEU A 18 16.45 14.38 5.05
N VAL A 19 15.67 13.42 4.54
CA VAL A 19 14.20 13.46 4.57
C VAL A 19 13.69 12.60 5.72
N GLU A 20 14.11 11.34 5.77
CA GLU A 20 13.62 10.36 6.75
C GLU A 20 14.64 9.22 6.91
N GLU A 21 14.74 8.69 8.13
CA GLU A 21 15.42 7.43 8.40
C GLU A 21 14.39 6.40 8.87
N THR A 22 14.27 5.31 8.12
CA THR A 22 13.36 4.20 8.43
C THR A 22 14.18 2.99 8.91
N GLY A 23 13.50 1.96 9.42
CA GLY A 23 14.17 0.71 9.82
C GLY A 23 14.83 -0.07 8.67
N LEU A 24 14.62 0.32 7.40
CA LEU A 24 15.14 -0.37 6.22
C LEU A 24 16.04 0.52 5.35
N ALA A 25 15.72 1.81 5.24
CA ALA A 25 16.40 2.74 4.35
C ALA A 25 16.46 4.16 4.93
N VAL A 26 17.48 4.91 4.49
CA VAL A 26 17.61 6.35 4.70
C VAL A 26 17.25 7.06 3.40
N LEU A 27 16.35 8.03 3.49
CA LEU A 27 15.82 8.78 2.36
C LEU A 27 16.44 10.18 2.34
N TRP A 28 16.98 10.53 1.18
CA TRP A 28 17.62 11.82 0.93
C TRP A 28 16.92 12.52 -0.23
N LYS A 29 16.59 13.79 -0.05
CA LYS A 29 16.28 14.66 -1.18
C LYS A 29 17.61 15.08 -1.80
N VAL A 30 17.73 14.95 -3.10
CA VAL A 30 18.96 15.24 -3.85
C VAL A 30 18.64 16.02 -5.13
N CYS A 31 19.65 16.67 -5.69
CA CYS A 31 19.59 17.37 -6.96
C CYS A 31 20.21 16.52 -8.07
N ARG A 32 19.48 16.26 -9.14
CA ARG A 32 19.97 15.57 -10.35
C ARG A 32 20.84 16.52 -11.19
N ALA A 33 21.61 15.97 -12.14
CA ALA A 33 22.48 16.76 -13.02
C ALA A 33 21.73 17.83 -13.85
N ASP A 34 20.44 17.64 -14.11
CA ASP A 34 19.56 18.61 -14.80
C ASP A 34 18.97 19.68 -13.85
N GLY A 35 19.37 19.69 -12.58
CA GLY A 35 18.85 20.61 -11.56
C GLY A 35 17.53 20.19 -10.91
N SER A 36 16.88 19.12 -11.40
CA SER A 36 15.60 18.67 -10.85
C SER A 36 15.77 17.87 -9.54
N PRO A 37 14.80 17.97 -8.60
CA PRO A 37 14.86 17.23 -7.35
C PRO A 37 14.50 15.74 -7.54
N ALA A 38 15.10 14.89 -6.72
CA ALA A 38 14.80 13.47 -6.63
C ALA A 38 14.90 12.95 -5.18
N VAL A 39 14.36 11.76 -4.93
CA VAL A 39 14.60 11.01 -3.69
C VAL A 39 15.64 9.93 -3.97
N LEU A 40 16.75 9.97 -3.26
CA LEU A 40 17.71 8.87 -3.16
C LEU A 40 17.39 8.04 -1.91
N LYS A 41 16.93 6.81 -2.11
CA LYS A 41 16.73 5.81 -1.06
C LYS A 41 17.99 4.95 -0.93
N ILE A 42 18.57 4.87 0.25
CA ILE A 42 19.77 4.04 0.52
C ILE A 42 19.41 2.98 1.56
N TYR A 43 19.61 1.71 1.22
CA TYR A 43 19.24 0.56 2.04
C TYR A 43 20.43 0.10 2.89
N GLY A 44 20.13 -0.32 4.12
CA GLY A 44 21.13 -0.93 5.00
C GLY A 44 21.55 -2.34 4.56
N SER A 45 22.33 -3.02 5.40
CA SER A 45 22.88 -4.37 5.14
C SER A 45 21.83 -5.45 4.86
N LYS A 46 20.56 -5.22 5.21
CA LYS A 46 19.44 -6.13 4.90
C LYS A 46 18.95 -6.00 3.45
N GLY A 47 19.50 -5.05 2.67
CA GLY A 47 19.18 -4.82 1.26
C GLY A 47 17.73 -4.36 1.02
N MET A 48 17.35 -4.33 -0.25
CA MET A 48 16.02 -3.86 -0.69
C MET A 48 14.87 -4.81 -0.33
N ARG A 49 15.15 -6.08 0.04
CA ARG A 49 14.17 -7.13 0.36
C ARG A 49 12.96 -7.10 -0.58
N ASN A 50 11.77 -6.79 -0.06
CA ASN A 50 10.50 -6.78 -0.80
C ASN A 50 10.30 -5.55 -1.70
N GLU A 51 11.18 -4.54 -1.66
CA GLU A 51 11.02 -3.32 -2.46
C GLU A 51 11.54 -3.45 -3.90
N ALA A 52 12.37 -4.45 -4.19
CA ALA A 52 12.85 -4.70 -5.55
C ALA A 52 11.69 -4.99 -6.54
N GLY A 53 10.67 -5.74 -6.09
CA GLY A 53 9.43 -5.95 -6.83
C GLY A 53 8.68 -4.63 -7.03
N GLY A 54 8.64 -3.78 -6.00
CA GLY A 54 8.06 -2.45 -6.03
C GLY A 54 8.58 -1.57 -7.16
N PHE A 55 9.90 -1.40 -7.26
CA PHE A 55 10.47 -0.57 -8.34
C PHE A 55 10.17 -1.12 -9.73
N ARG A 56 10.22 -2.45 -9.91
CA ARG A 56 9.85 -3.08 -11.18
C ARG A 56 8.40 -2.80 -11.55
N PHE A 57 7.49 -2.86 -10.56
CA PHE A 57 6.09 -2.48 -10.75
C PHE A 57 5.94 -1.01 -11.15
N LEU A 58 6.58 -0.08 -10.43
CA LEU A 58 6.49 1.36 -10.73
C LEU A 58 6.98 1.68 -12.15
N VAL A 59 8.10 1.09 -12.57
CA VAL A 59 8.63 1.24 -13.94
C VAL A 59 7.62 0.75 -14.97
N ALA A 60 7.03 -0.43 -14.75
CA ALA A 60 6.09 -1.02 -15.69
C ALA A 60 4.73 -0.29 -15.73
N ALA A 61 4.26 0.23 -14.60
CA ALA A 61 3.01 0.98 -14.51
C ALA A 61 3.10 2.37 -15.17
N GLY A 62 4.29 2.99 -15.17
CA GLY A 62 4.56 4.22 -15.92
C GLY A 62 3.87 5.47 -15.35
N GLY A 63 3.12 6.20 -16.18
CA GLY A 63 2.61 7.55 -15.88
C GLY A 63 1.94 7.79 -14.51
N PRO A 64 1.09 6.90 -13.98
CA PRO A 64 0.44 7.07 -12.66
C PRO A 64 1.33 6.67 -11.47
N ALA A 65 2.53 6.17 -11.74
CA ALA A 65 3.56 5.91 -10.75
C ALA A 65 4.62 7.03 -10.73
N ALA A 66 5.29 7.19 -9.60
CA ALA A 66 6.49 7.99 -9.49
C ALA A 66 7.57 7.40 -10.41
N LYS A 67 8.25 8.25 -11.18
CA LYS A 67 9.32 7.80 -12.07
C LYS A 67 10.46 7.19 -11.26
N VAL A 68 10.96 6.05 -11.73
CA VAL A 68 12.16 5.41 -11.21
C VAL A 68 13.29 5.72 -12.18
N TYR A 69 14.28 6.49 -11.74
CA TYR A 69 15.39 6.92 -12.58
C TYR A 69 16.51 5.88 -12.66
N LYS A 70 16.86 5.27 -11.52
CA LYS A 70 17.90 4.25 -11.43
C LYS A 70 17.69 3.40 -10.18
N VAL A 71 18.01 2.11 -10.28
CA VAL A 71 18.01 1.16 -9.16
C VAL A 71 19.31 0.37 -9.17
N THR A 72 19.90 0.18 -8.00
CA THR A 72 21.07 -0.68 -7.74
C THR A 72 20.71 -1.67 -6.64
N ALA A 73 21.65 -2.53 -6.21
CA ALA A 73 21.38 -3.50 -5.16
C ALA A 73 21.14 -2.88 -3.76
N SER A 74 21.63 -1.66 -3.53
CA SER A 74 21.62 -0.99 -2.23
C SER A 74 21.02 0.42 -2.26
N ALA A 75 20.60 0.92 -3.42
CA ALA A 75 19.99 2.24 -3.53
C ALA A 75 19.02 2.36 -4.72
N ALA A 76 18.12 3.32 -4.64
CA ALA A 76 17.22 3.69 -5.73
C ALA A 76 17.03 5.20 -5.80
N LEU A 77 16.97 5.74 -7.01
CA LEU A 77 16.71 7.15 -7.29
C LEU A 77 15.35 7.27 -7.98
N ILE A 78 14.43 8.01 -7.35
CA ILE A 78 13.04 8.17 -7.81
C ILE A 78 12.61 9.63 -7.84
N GLU A 79 11.51 9.91 -8.53
CA GLU A 79 10.87 11.22 -8.65
C GLU A 79 10.58 11.84 -7.27
N TRP A 80 10.97 13.10 -7.10
CA TRP A 80 10.53 13.91 -5.96
C TRP A 80 9.13 14.44 -6.23
N LEU A 81 8.13 13.87 -5.57
CA LEU A 81 6.77 14.40 -5.57
C LEU A 81 6.70 15.49 -4.51
N SER A 82 6.57 16.77 -4.89
CA SER A 82 6.68 17.91 -3.97
C SER A 82 5.40 18.25 -3.22
N GLY A 83 4.23 17.95 -3.79
CA GLY A 83 2.91 18.31 -3.27
C GLY A 83 2.43 17.41 -2.12
N PRO A 84 1.27 17.70 -1.51
CA PRO A 84 0.78 16.98 -0.34
C PRO A 84 0.45 15.50 -0.63
N PRO A 85 0.52 14.61 0.38
CA PRO A 85 -0.05 13.26 0.29
C PRO A 85 -1.56 13.33 0.08
N LEU A 86 -2.13 12.36 -0.62
CA LEU A 86 -3.56 12.32 -0.93
C LEU A 86 -4.43 12.34 0.34
N GLY A 87 -3.95 11.74 1.43
CA GLY A 87 -4.65 11.70 2.71
C GLY A 87 -4.91 13.07 3.36
N ASP A 88 -4.24 14.13 2.92
CA ASP A 88 -4.52 15.49 3.40
C ASP A 88 -5.94 15.94 2.99
N LEU A 89 -6.44 15.50 1.83
CA LEU A 89 -7.81 15.81 1.39
C LEU A 89 -8.85 15.27 2.38
N SER A 90 -8.80 13.97 2.69
CA SER A 90 -9.69 13.34 3.67
C SER A 90 -9.61 14.01 5.05
N ARG A 91 -8.39 14.32 5.53
CA ARG A 91 -8.21 15.01 6.82
C ARG A 91 -8.75 16.44 6.82
N ALA A 92 -8.83 17.08 5.66
CA ALA A 92 -9.46 18.38 5.46
C ALA A 92 -10.97 18.31 5.16
N GLY A 93 -11.62 17.15 5.36
CA GLY A 93 -13.05 16.96 5.11
C GLY A 93 -13.43 16.73 3.65
N ARG A 94 -12.45 16.51 2.76
CA ARG A 94 -12.63 16.26 1.33
C ARG A 94 -12.41 14.78 0.98
N ASP A 95 -13.02 13.89 1.76
CA ASP A 95 -12.80 12.44 1.62
C ASP A 95 -13.35 11.86 0.30
N ALA A 96 -14.47 12.39 -0.20
CA ALA A 96 -15.01 12.01 -1.51
C ALA A 96 -14.03 12.31 -2.65
N ASP A 97 -13.37 13.47 -2.60
CA ASP A 97 -12.33 13.84 -3.57
C ASP A 97 -11.14 12.88 -3.45
N ALA A 98 -10.68 12.61 -2.23
CA ALA A 98 -9.59 11.67 -1.99
C ALA A 98 -9.90 10.27 -2.53
N ALA A 99 -11.13 9.80 -2.35
CA ALA A 99 -11.58 8.50 -2.83
C ALA A 99 -11.62 8.43 -4.37
N ALA A 100 -12.09 9.49 -5.03
CA ALA A 100 -12.11 9.60 -6.49
C ALA A 100 -10.70 9.64 -7.08
N GLU A 101 -9.80 10.42 -6.48
CA GLU A 101 -8.39 10.48 -6.87
C GLU A 101 -7.70 9.12 -6.70
N LEU A 102 -7.94 8.42 -5.58
CA LEU A 102 -7.32 7.14 -5.28
C LEU A 102 -7.68 6.08 -6.33
N VAL A 103 -8.96 5.96 -6.68
CA VAL A 103 -9.38 4.99 -7.70
C VAL A 103 -8.92 5.40 -9.10
N ARG A 104 -8.79 6.70 -9.39
CA ARG A 104 -8.19 7.16 -10.66
C ARG A 104 -6.73 6.74 -10.77
N VAL A 105 -5.95 6.90 -9.69
CA VAL A 105 -4.56 6.43 -9.65
C VAL A 105 -4.51 4.91 -9.81
N ALA A 106 -5.36 4.16 -9.10
CA ALA A 106 -5.45 2.72 -9.25
C ALA A 106 -5.75 2.29 -10.69
N ASN A 107 -6.77 2.88 -11.33
CA ASN A 107 -7.08 2.62 -12.74
C ASN A 107 -5.90 2.92 -13.66
N GLY A 108 -5.19 4.03 -13.41
CA GLY A 108 -3.97 4.36 -14.14
C GLY A 108 -2.90 3.27 -14.01
N LEU A 109 -2.63 2.80 -12.79
CA LEU A 109 -1.63 1.75 -12.54
C LEU A 109 -1.95 0.44 -13.28
N HIS A 110 -3.23 0.21 -13.55
CA HIS A 110 -3.75 -0.97 -14.23
C HIS A 110 -4.09 -0.75 -15.71
N ALA A 111 -3.78 0.42 -16.28
CA ALA A 111 -4.12 0.78 -17.66
C ALA A 111 -3.26 0.06 -18.70
N SER A 112 -2.03 -0.33 -18.33
CA SER A 112 -1.10 -1.05 -19.21
C SER A 112 -0.89 -2.47 -18.72
N ALA A 113 -0.64 -3.40 -19.65
CA ALA A 113 -0.31 -4.77 -19.31
C ALA A 113 1.09 -4.83 -18.66
N ILE A 114 1.15 -5.27 -17.40
CA ILE A 114 2.39 -5.46 -16.66
C ILE A 114 2.75 -6.96 -16.69
N PRO A 115 3.99 -7.34 -17.06
CA PRO A 115 4.42 -8.73 -17.07
C PRO A 115 4.26 -9.39 -15.69
N GLU A 116 3.64 -10.56 -15.61
CA GLU A 116 3.38 -11.26 -14.33
C GLU A 116 4.64 -11.83 -13.66
N ALA A 117 5.70 -12.05 -14.43
CA ALA A 117 6.89 -12.76 -13.96
C ALA A 117 7.69 -11.97 -12.91
N GLY A 118 8.14 -12.65 -11.87
CA GLY A 118 9.11 -12.13 -10.91
C GLY A 118 8.53 -11.23 -9.81
N TYR A 119 7.24 -11.35 -9.52
CA TYR A 119 6.62 -10.81 -8.31
C TYR A 119 6.34 -11.94 -7.30
N PRO A 120 6.50 -11.70 -5.99
CA PRO A 120 6.00 -12.62 -4.97
C PRO A 120 4.49 -12.77 -5.09
N ARG A 121 3.96 -13.91 -4.66
CA ARG A 121 2.53 -14.18 -4.71
C ARG A 121 1.83 -13.55 -3.51
N LEU A 122 0.60 -13.07 -3.70
CA LEU A 122 -0.21 -12.52 -2.62
C LEU A 122 -0.44 -13.56 -1.51
N GLU A 123 -0.57 -14.82 -1.89
CA GLU A 123 -0.67 -15.99 -1.01
C GLU A 123 0.49 -16.04 0.01
N ASP A 124 1.71 -15.71 -0.41
CA ASP A 124 2.90 -15.76 0.44
C ASP A 124 2.76 -14.78 1.61
N TRP A 125 2.13 -13.63 1.38
CA TRP A 125 1.87 -12.63 2.41
C TRP A 125 0.84 -13.12 3.42
N PHE A 126 -0.21 -13.78 2.95
CA PHE A 126 -1.31 -14.27 3.78
C PHE A 126 -0.92 -15.42 4.71
N THR A 127 0.24 -16.04 4.52
CA THR A 127 0.81 -16.99 5.49
C THR A 127 0.89 -16.39 6.90
N ALA A 128 1.20 -15.09 7.02
CA ALA A 128 1.25 -14.39 8.31
C ALA A 128 -0.12 -14.35 9.01
N LEU A 129 -1.21 -14.16 8.25
CA LEU A 129 -2.57 -14.21 8.80
C LEU A 129 -2.95 -15.63 9.20
N PHE A 130 -2.57 -16.64 8.42
CA PHE A 130 -2.88 -18.04 8.72
C PHE A 130 -2.15 -18.58 9.94
N SER A 131 -0.96 -18.04 10.23
CA SER A 131 -0.19 -18.34 11.44
C SER A 131 -0.55 -17.46 12.64
N LEU A 132 -1.42 -16.47 12.47
CA LEU A 132 -1.84 -15.58 13.56
C LEU A 132 -2.59 -16.38 14.64
N THR A 133 -2.04 -16.33 15.85
CA THR A 133 -2.71 -16.86 17.05
C THR A 133 -3.38 -15.72 17.82
N VAL A 134 -4.45 -16.01 18.56
CA VAL A 134 -5.17 -15.02 19.37
C VAL A 134 -4.90 -15.29 20.84
N SER A 135 -4.41 -14.28 21.57
CA SER A 135 -4.11 -14.40 23.00
C SER A 135 -5.33 -14.80 23.82
N ALA A 136 -5.09 -15.42 24.98
CA ALA A 136 -6.18 -15.84 25.88
C ALA A 136 -6.96 -14.64 26.46
N GLY A 137 -6.32 -13.48 26.58
CA GLY A 137 -6.95 -12.25 27.09
C GLY A 137 -7.66 -11.40 26.03
N ALA A 138 -7.64 -11.79 24.75
CA ALA A 138 -8.42 -11.11 23.72
C ALA A 138 -9.91 -11.39 23.89
N SER A 139 -10.77 -10.43 23.51
CA SER A 139 -12.21 -10.61 23.57
C SER A 139 -12.68 -11.73 22.64
N GLU A 140 -13.84 -12.32 22.96
CA GLU A 140 -14.44 -13.37 22.13
C GLU A 140 -14.79 -12.87 20.71
N GLU A 141 -15.20 -11.60 20.61
CA GLU A 141 -15.44 -10.93 19.33
C GLU A 141 -14.15 -10.84 18.50
N ALA A 142 -13.03 -10.42 19.11
CA ALA A 142 -11.74 -10.35 18.41
C ALA A 142 -11.32 -11.73 17.90
N ARG A 143 -11.45 -12.77 18.74
CA ARG A 143 -11.17 -14.16 18.38
C ARG A 143 -12.02 -14.61 17.20
N THR A 144 -13.33 -14.39 17.28
CA THR A 144 -14.28 -14.74 16.22
C THR A 144 -13.98 -14.02 14.91
N ASN A 145 -13.72 -12.71 14.94
CA ASN A 145 -13.43 -11.93 13.75
C ASN A 145 -12.11 -12.33 13.07
N ILE A 146 -11.08 -12.71 13.83
CA ILE A 146 -9.85 -13.27 13.25
C ILE A 146 -10.10 -14.61 12.57
N PHE A 147 -10.83 -15.53 13.20
CA PHE A 147 -11.16 -16.82 12.58
C PHE A 147 -11.99 -16.66 11.31
N ARG A 148 -13.00 -15.77 11.33
CA ARG A 148 -13.78 -15.40 10.15
C ARG A 148 -12.87 -14.87 9.03
N SER A 149 -11.92 -14.00 9.37
CA SER A 149 -10.98 -13.42 8.42
C SER A 149 -10.01 -14.43 7.82
N GLN A 150 -9.52 -15.38 8.62
CA GLN A 150 -8.66 -16.47 8.14
C GLN A 150 -9.43 -17.38 7.18
N ALA A 151 -10.66 -17.77 7.51
CA ALA A 151 -11.51 -18.56 6.63
C ALA A 151 -11.86 -17.80 5.34
N LEU A 152 -12.17 -16.51 5.45
CA LEU A 152 -12.43 -15.64 4.31
C LEU A 152 -11.22 -15.56 3.37
N ALA A 153 -10.04 -15.25 3.90
CA ALA A 153 -8.81 -15.15 3.11
C ALA A 153 -8.48 -16.48 2.40
N ARG A 154 -8.67 -17.63 3.05
CA ARG A 154 -8.50 -18.95 2.38
C ARG A 154 -9.45 -19.11 1.20
N ARG A 155 -10.72 -18.73 1.34
CA ARG A 155 -11.70 -18.80 0.24
C ARG A 155 -11.34 -17.86 -0.91
N LEU A 156 -10.93 -16.62 -0.60
CA LEU A 156 -10.54 -15.64 -1.61
C LEU A 156 -9.32 -16.13 -2.42
N LEU A 157 -8.29 -16.66 -1.75
CA LEU A 157 -7.08 -17.16 -2.41
C LEU A 157 -7.28 -18.49 -3.15
N ALA A 158 -8.29 -19.29 -2.77
CA ALA A 158 -8.62 -20.54 -3.46
C ALA A 158 -9.35 -20.31 -4.80
N ASP A 159 -9.98 -19.15 -4.97
CA ASP A 159 -10.73 -18.76 -6.16
C ASP A 159 -10.38 -17.31 -6.54
N PRO A 160 -9.13 -17.04 -6.96
CA PRO A 160 -8.69 -15.69 -7.27
C PRO A 160 -9.27 -15.23 -8.61
N GLN A 161 -9.64 -13.96 -8.68
CA GLN A 161 -10.16 -13.33 -9.90
C GLN A 161 -9.12 -12.36 -10.46
N ASP A 162 -8.99 -12.30 -11.79
CA ASP A 162 -8.18 -11.27 -12.46
C ASP A 162 -6.79 -11.06 -11.81
N VAL A 163 -5.99 -12.12 -11.79
CA VAL A 163 -4.66 -12.11 -11.16
C VAL A 163 -3.69 -11.34 -12.03
N ARG A 164 -3.02 -10.34 -11.43
CA ARG A 164 -2.06 -9.47 -12.13
C ARG A 164 -1.10 -8.80 -11.13
N PRO A 165 0.00 -8.21 -11.60
CA PRO A 165 0.87 -7.41 -10.74
C PRO A 165 0.11 -6.22 -10.14
N LEU A 166 0.31 -6.00 -8.85
CA LEU A 166 -0.33 -4.96 -8.05
C LEU A 166 0.73 -4.04 -7.43
N HIS A 167 0.34 -2.81 -7.11
CA HIS A 167 1.14 -1.95 -6.22
C HIS A 167 1.30 -2.64 -4.85
N GLY A 168 0.22 -3.26 -4.37
CA GLY A 168 0.21 -4.18 -3.22
C GLY A 168 0.15 -3.51 -1.85
N ASP A 169 0.38 -2.21 -1.80
CA ASP A 169 0.23 -1.37 -0.61
C ASP A 169 -0.34 0.01 -0.99
N LEU A 170 -1.29 0.05 -1.93
CA LEU A 170 -1.85 1.32 -2.39
C LEU A 170 -2.78 1.91 -1.31
N HIS A 171 -2.49 3.13 -0.89
CA HIS A 171 -3.33 3.91 0.02
C HIS A 171 -2.96 5.39 -0.03
N HIS A 172 -3.77 6.23 0.61
CA HIS A 172 -3.64 7.69 0.69
C HIS A 172 -2.25 8.27 1.01
N SER A 173 -1.38 7.53 1.69
CA SER A 173 -0.02 8.02 2.03
C SER A 173 1.02 7.62 1.00
N ASN A 174 0.73 6.60 0.19
CA ASN A 174 1.55 6.12 -0.91
C ASN A 174 1.12 6.75 -2.25
N ILE A 175 0.33 7.83 -2.18
CA ILE A 175 -0.08 8.66 -3.32
C ILE A 175 0.21 10.10 -2.93
N ARG A 176 0.99 10.81 -3.76
CA ARG A 176 1.39 12.20 -3.49
C ARG A 176 1.21 13.05 -4.75
N LEU A 177 0.82 14.31 -4.57
CA LEU A 177 0.67 15.24 -5.68
C LEU A 177 2.05 15.62 -6.24
N GLY A 178 2.21 15.51 -7.56
CA GLY A 178 3.35 16.06 -8.28
C GLY A 178 2.89 16.90 -9.47
N ASP A 179 3.84 17.35 -10.29
CA ASP A 179 3.57 18.23 -11.45
C ASP A 179 2.64 17.58 -12.50
N ARG A 180 2.58 16.24 -12.49
CA ARG A 180 1.79 15.43 -13.43
C ARG A 180 0.47 14.95 -12.81
N GLY A 181 0.08 15.50 -11.66
CA GLY A 181 -1.03 15.03 -10.84
C GLY A 181 -0.59 14.04 -9.76
N TYR A 182 -1.56 13.38 -9.14
CA TYR A 182 -1.29 12.38 -8.10
C TYR A 182 -0.60 11.15 -8.67
N CYS A 183 0.52 10.78 -8.07
CA CYS A 183 1.32 9.62 -8.46
C CYS A 183 1.47 8.67 -7.28
N ALA A 184 1.37 7.36 -7.55
CA ALA A 184 1.66 6.33 -6.57
C ALA A 184 3.17 6.11 -6.42
N PHE A 185 3.62 5.82 -5.21
CA PHE A 185 5.01 5.51 -4.90
C PHE A 185 5.08 4.49 -3.77
N ASP A 186 6.26 3.95 -3.50
CA ASP A 186 6.47 2.95 -2.45
C ASP A 186 5.68 1.64 -2.64
N ALA A 187 5.54 1.22 -3.90
CA ALA A 187 4.97 -0.08 -4.23
C ALA A 187 5.75 -1.21 -3.55
N LYS A 188 5.04 -2.30 -3.24
CA LYS A 188 5.66 -3.56 -2.84
C LYS A 188 5.83 -4.49 -4.03
N GLY A 189 4.95 -4.39 -5.03
CA GLY A 189 4.97 -5.23 -6.23
C GLY A 189 4.64 -6.67 -5.89
N VAL A 190 3.39 -7.08 -6.07
CA VAL A 190 2.90 -8.42 -5.72
C VAL A 190 1.98 -8.94 -6.82
N LEU A 191 2.04 -10.24 -7.11
CA LEU A 191 1.11 -10.89 -8.02
C LEU A 191 -0.13 -11.34 -7.24
N GLY A 192 -1.30 -10.80 -7.56
CA GLY A 192 -2.53 -11.13 -6.84
C GLY A 192 -3.78 -10.67 -7.57
N GLU A 193 -4.94 -10.97 -6.99
CA GLU A 193 -6.22 -10.52 -7.54
C GLU A 193 -6.32 -8.99 -7.55
N ARG A 194 -6.69 -8.42 -8.71
CA ARG A 194 -6.82 -6.96 -8.92
C ARG A 194 -7.66 -6.27 -7.85
N THR A 195 -8.74 -6.89 -7.40
CA THR A 195 -9.63 -6.36 -6.35
C THR A 195 -8.89 -5.99 -5.06
N TYR A 196 -7.80 -6.70 -4.73
CA TYR A 196 -7.00 -6.43 -3.53
C TYR A 196 -6.28 -5.08 -3.57
N GLU A 197 -6.06 -4.47 -4.74
CA GLU A 197 -5.32 -3.20 -4.88
C GLU A 197 -5.89 -2.08 -3.99
N LEU A 198 -7.22 -2.01 -3.88
CA LEU A 198 -7.92 -0.99 -3.11
C LEU A 198 -8.20 -1.41 -1.65
N ALA A 199 -7.96 -2.67 -1.31
CA ALA A 199 -8.33 -3.24 -0.01
C ALA A 199 -7.65 -2.52 1.16
N ASN A 200 -6.39 -2.13 0.98
CA ASN A 200 -5.63 -1.45 2.02
C ASN A 200 -6.13 -0.02 2.27
N ALA A 201 -6.65 0.65 1.25
CA ALA A 201 -7.08 2.04 1.31
C ALA A 201 -8.24 2.28 2.29
N PHE A 202 -9.08 1.26 2.56
CA PHE A 202 -10.14 1.34 3.57
C PHE A 202 -9.60 1.63 4.98
N ARG A 203 -8.37 1.22 5.29
CA ARG A 203 -7.71 1.44 6.59
C ARG A 203 -7.06 2.81 6.70
N HIS A 204 -7.23 3.65 5.68
CA HIS A 204 -6.51 4.91 5.50
C HIS A 204 -7.49 6.06 5.18
N PRO A 205 -7.07 7.31 5.41
CA PRO A 205 -5.73 7.74 5.84
C PRO A 205 -5.45 7.54 7.33
N ARG A 206 -4.15 7.43 7.68
CA ARG A 206 -3.72 7.48 9.07
C ARG A 206 -4.04 8.85 9.68
N GLY A 207 -4.31 8.88 10.98
CA GLY A 207 -4.68 10.10 11.71
C GLY A 207 -6.14 10.54 11.55
N ALA A 208 -6.98 9.74 10.90
CA ALA A 208 -8.42 9.97 10.76
C ALA A 208 -9.22 8.72 11.18
N LEU A 209 -8.97 8.24 12.41
CA LEU A 209 -9.52 6.96 12.88
C LEU A 209 -11.05 6.95 12.96
N ASP A 210 -11.66 8.05 13.35
CA ASP A 210 -13.13 8.16 13.44
C ASP A 210 -13.74 8.00 12.06
N LEU A 211 -13.27 8.81 11.09
CA LEU A 211 -13.63 8.73 9.68
C LEU A 211 -13.46 7.31 9.12
N VAL A 212 -12.30 6.68 9.34
CA VAL A 212 -11.99 5.33 8.84
C VAL A 212 -12.95 4.27 9.39
N ARG A 213 -13.48 4.44 10.60
CA ARG A 213 -14.36 3.48 11.27
C ARG A 213 -15.84 3.68 10.96
N GLU A 214 -16.22 4.78 10.30
CA GLU A 214 -17.60 5.07 9.96
C GLU A 214 -18.18 4.05 8.96
N PRO A 215 -19.25 3.31 9.33
CA PRO A 215 -19.87 2.34 8.43
C PRO A 215 -20.39 2.96 7.13
N GLU A 216 -20.90 4.19 7.21
CA GLU A 216 -21.38 4.96 6.04
C GLU A 216 -20.25 5.22 5.06
N ARG A 217 -19.07 5.61 5.55
CA ARG A 217 -17.87 5.79 4.73
C ARG A 217 -17.44 4.48 4.07
N ILE A 218 -17.39 3.38 4.83
CA ILE A 218 -17.04 2.06 4.27
C ILE A 218 -17.98 1.70 3.11
N SER A 219 -19.29 1.90 3.29
CA SER A 219 -20.28 1.63 2.25
C SER A 219 -20.13 2.56 1.04
N PHE A 220 -19.90 3.85 1.27
CA PHE A 220 -19.64 4.85 0.24
C PHE A 220 -18.41 4.47 -0.60
N LEU A 221 -17.27 4.22 0.04
CA LEU A 221 -16.03 3.84 -0.65
C LEU A 221 -16.20 2.54 -1.43
N ALA A 222 -16.83 1.52 -0.83
CA ALA A 222 -17.07 0.26 -1.51
C ALA A 222 -17.93 0.41 -2.76
N THR A 223 -18.93 1.31 -2.72
CA THR A 223 -19.79 1.59 -3.87
C THR A 223 -19.04 2.33 -4.96
N LEU A 224 -18.40 3.45 -4.61
CA LEU A 224 -17.63 4.28 -5.55
C LEU A 224 -16.52 3.46 -6.21
N TRP A 225 -15.68 2.81 -5.42
CA TRP A 225 -14.55 2.05 -5.94
C TRP A 225 -14.96 0.80 -6.70
N SER A 226 -16.04 0.13 -6.31
CA SER A 226 -16.58 -1.00 -7.09
C SER A 226 -16.98 -0.57 -8.50
N GLN A 227 -17.67 0.56 -8.61
CA GLN A 227 -18.14 1.10 -9.89
C GLN A 227 -16.97 1.59 -10.75
N GLU A 228 -16.13 2.46 -10.20
CA GLU A 228 -15.04 3.11 -10.94
C GLU A 228 -13.87 2.17 -11.26
N PHE A 229 -13.58 1.21 -10.39
CA PHE A 229 -12.53 0.21 -10.63
C PHE A 229 -13.05 -1.06 -11.32
N GLN A 230 -14.36 -1.15 -11.54
CA GLN A 230 -15.05 -2.28 -12.18
C GLN A 230 -14.76 -3.64 -11.51
N VAL A 231 -14.84 -3.66 -10.19
CA VAL A 231 -14.68 -4.87 -9.36
C VAL A 231 -15.94 -5.12 -8.54
N GLY A 232 -16.18 -6.36 -8.13
CA GLY A 232 -17.37 -6.68 -7.32
C GLY A 232 -17.33 -6.03 -5.93
N ARG A 233 -18.33 -5.21 -5.58
CA ARG A 233 -18.44 -4.51 -4.27
C ARG A 233 -18.21 -5.44 -3.09
N ARG A 234 -18.91 -6.58 -3.07
CA ARG A 234 -18.78 -7.58 -2.00
C ARG A 234 -17.36 -8.16 -1.94
N ARG A 235 -16.77 -8.49 -3.10
CA ARG A 235 -15.41 -9.03 -3.21
C ARG A 235 -14.38 -8.01 -2.70
N LEU A 236 -14.57 -6.73 -2.99
CA LEU A 236 -13.75 -5.63 -2.50
C LEU A 236 -13.78 -5.52 -0.98
N LEU A 237 -14.97 -5.54 -0.37
CA LEU A 237 -15.11 -5.52 1.09
C LEU A 237 -14.50 -6.76 1.74
N GLN A 238 -14.62 -7.93 1.10
CA GLN A 238 -13.98 -9.16 1.58
C GLN A 238 -12.46 -9.05 1.59
N TRP A 239 -11.84 -8.52 0.52
CA TRP A 239 -10.40 -8.26 0.51
C TRP A 239 -10.00 -7.19 1.52
N ALA A 240 -10.80 -6.14 1.71
CA ALA A 240 -10.56 -5.13 2.73
C ALA A 240 -10.53 -5.73 4.14
N ALA A 241 -11.49 -6.58 4.48
CA ALA A 241 -11.50 -7.31 5.76
C ALA A 241 -10.26 -8.23 5.90
N ALA A 242 -9.96 -9.02 4.87
CA ALA A 242 -8.81 -9.91 4.85
C ALA A 242 -7.48 -9.15 5.00
N LYS A 243 -7.33 -8.01 4.33
CA LYS A 243 -6.18 -7.11 4.44
C LYS A 243 -6.08 -6.47 5.82
N CYS A 244 -7.20 -6.04 6.40
CA CYS A 244 -7.23 -5.52 7.77
C CYS A 244 -6.66 -6.54 8.76
N ALA A 245 -7.15 -7.78 8.72
CA ALA A 245 -6.64 -8.86 9.56
C ALA A 245 -5.16 -9.20 9.28
N LEU A 246 -4.75 -9.24 8.00
CA LEU A 246 -3.34 -9.47 7.62
C LEU A 246 -2.41 -8.42 8.22
N SER A 247 -2.80 -7.15 8.16
CA SER A 247 -1.98 -6.07 8.71
C SER A 247 -1.93 -6.07 10.24
N MET A 248 -2.97 -6.56 10.91
CA MET A 248 -2.92 -6.85 12.35
C MET A 248 -1.93 -7.98 12.65
N ALA A 249 -1.92 -9.05 11.84
CA ALA A 249 -0.99 -10.16 12.01
C ALA A 249 0.48 -9.71 11.97
N TRP A 250 0.82 -8.83 11.02
CA TRP A 250 2.16 -8.23 10.93
C TRP A 250 2.48 -7.31 12.10
N ARG A 251 1.56 -6.43 12.51
CA ARG A 251 1.78 -5.50 13.63
C ARG A 251 2.00 -6.22 14.97
N ASN A 252 1.35 -7.36 15.17
CA ASN A 252 1.40 -8.12 16.42
C ASN A 252 2.45 -9.26 16.42
N GLY A 253 3.27 -9.37 15.37
CA GLY A 253 4.30 -10.41 15.32
C GLY A 253 3.77 -11.85 15.44
N GLY A 254 2.56 -12.12 14.91
CA GLY A 254 1.96 -13.46 14.91
C GLY A 254 1.14 -13.85 16.14
N ARG A 255 1.04 -13.00 17.17
CA ARG A 255 0.15 -13.23 18.32
C ARG A 255 -0.69 -11.99 18.64
N LEU A 256 -1.97 -12.02 18.28
CA LEU A 256 -2.90 -10.91 18.52
C LEU A 256 -3.15 -10.71 20.02
N GLY A 257 -2.81 -9.52 20.50
CA GLY A 257 -3.20 -8.97 21.80
C GLY A 257 -4.38 -8.02 21.65
N ASN A 258 -4.18 -6.76 22.05
CA ASN A 258 -5.07 -5.66 21.72
C ASN A 258 -4.60 -4.99 20.42
N ASP A 259 -5.51 -4.64 19.52
CA ASP A 259 -5.18 -3.95 18.28
C ASP A 259 -6.21 -2.86 17.97
N PRO A 260 -5.77 -1.64 17.60
CA PRO A 260 -6.67 -0.52 17.32
C PRO A 260 -7.60 -0.74 16.12
N GLU A 261 -7.33 -1.71 15.25
CA GLU A 261 -8.15 -1.99 14.06
C GLU A 261 -9.21 -3.08 14.29
N LEU A 262 -9.37 -3.61 15.51
CA LEU A 262 -10.39 -4.64 15.79
C LEU A 262 -11.82 -4.19 15.44
N HIS A 263 -12.17 -2.94 15.77
CA HIS A 263 -13.48 -2.37 15.43
C HIS A 263 -13.66 -2.23 13.91
N LEU A 264 -12.62 -1.77 13.21
CA LEU A 264 -12.66 -1.65 11.75
C LEU A 264 -12.82 -3.02 11.09
N LEU A 265 -12.13 -4.04 11.60
CA LEU A 265 -12.26 -5.41 11.11
C LEU A 265 -13.70 -5.92 11.24
N GLY A 266 -14.34 -5.71 12.39
CA GLY A 266 -15.75 -6.06 12.59
C GLY A 266 -16.68 -5.35 11.60
N ALA A 267 -16.50 -4.04 11.41
CA ALA A 267 -17.29 -3.26 10.46
C ALA A 267 -17.13 -3.75 9.01
N LEU A 268 -15.90 -4.06 8.58
CA LEU A 268 -15.61 -4.58 7.23
C LEU A 268 -16.20 -5.98 7.02
N LEU A 269 -16.10 -6.86 8.01
CA LEU A 269 -16.70 -8.20 7.94
C LEU A 269 -18.23 -8.13 7.82
N ASN A 270 -18.88 -7.28 8.60
CA ASN A 270 -20.33 -7.09 8.53
C ASN A 270 -20.76 -6.50 7.17
N ALA A 271 -20.02 -5.52 6.66
CA ALA A 271 -20.28 -4.94 5.34
C ALA A 271 -20.04 -5.93 4.18
N ALA A 272 -19.16 -6.91 4.37
CA ALA A 272 -18.86 -7.94 3.37
C ALA A 272 -19.91 -9.07 3.29
N GLU A 273 -20.78 -9.17 4.30
CA GLU A 273 -21.84 -10.19 4.41
C GLU A 273 -23.23 -9.65 4.06
N GLY A 274 -23.47 -8.34 4.22
CA GLY A 274 -24.68 -7.65 3.78
C GLY A 274 -24.67 -7.29 2.29
#